data_AF-A0A8H5P0T7-F1
#
_entry.id   AF-A0A8H5P0T7-F1
#
_cell.length_a   1.000
_cell.length_b   1.000
_cell.length_c   1.000
_cell.angle_alpha   90.00
_cell.angle_beta   90.00
_cell.angle_gamma   90.00
#
_symmetry.space_group_name_H-M   'P 1'
#
loop_
_entity.id
_entity.type
_entity.pdbx_description
1 polymer ?
#
loop_
_entity_poly.entity_id
_entity_poly.type
_entity_poly.pdbx_seq_one_letter_code
_entity_poly.pdbx_strand_id
1 'polypeptide(L)'
;MSYTSTSSEDDKPLSGLLTAVRLQAAYAENPPHMIGPASSARNLHGVVNDLQVLPQMQPTAAKIVNYARSPLWISSTFASEFTPEGKNFTYTKQEIQAFKDDEEMFFQLRHSIEHSMNKFFRVSVKDSPEQRYAFREFKAKMEAVLNHDPDLCARLIPTFQLGCRRLSPGENYLEALQ
;
A
#
# COMPACT_ATOMS: atom_id res chain seq x y z
N MET A 1 -45.04 8.86 20.34
CA MET A 1 -44.88 10.32 20.31
C MET A 1 -43.58 10.63 19.59
N SER A 2 -43.74 11.28 18.45
CA SER A 2 -42.73 11.67 17.46
C SER A 2 -41.69 12.63 18.04
N TYR A 3 -40.41 12.37 17.79
CA TYR A 3 -39.35 13.37 17.97
C TYR A 3 -39.03 14.01 16.63
N THR A 4 -39.32 15.31 16.58
CA THR A 4 -39.16 16.25 15.47
C THR A 4 -37.69 16.52 15.16
N SER A 5 -37.39 16.62 13.86
CA SER A 5 -36.13 17.12 13.33
C SER A 5 -35.93 18.59 13.66
N THR A 6 -34.76 18.94 14.17
CA THR A 6 -34.23 20.31 14.11
C THR A 6 -32.93 20.27 13.32
N SER A 7 -32.99 20.80 12.10
CA SER A 7 -31.86 21.16 11.26
C SER A 7 -31.32 22.53 11.67
N SER A 8 -30.01 22.62 11.95
CA SER A 8 -29.07 23.70 11.55
C SER A 8 -27.95 23.86 12.58
N GLU A 9 -26.75 24.22 12.09
CA GLU A 9 -25.51 24.58 12.83
C GLU A 9 -24.72 23.36 13.34
N ASP A 10 -23.48 23.06 12.96
CA ASP A 10 -22.39 23.84 12.39
C ASP A 10 -21.48 22.94 11.52
N ASP A 11 -21.37 23.28 10.24
CA ASP A 11 -20.37 22.71 9.31
C ASP A 11 -19.12 23.59 9.38
N LYS A 12 -18.27 23.37 10.39
CA LYS A 12 -16.93 23.99 10.45
C LYS A 12 -15.96 23.14 9.63
N PRO A 13 -15.29 23.70 8.61
CA PRO A 13 -14.29 22.96 7.86
C PRO A 13 -13.07 22.72 8.75
N LEU A 14 -12.70 21.45 8.93
CA LEU A 14 -11.43 21.05 9.52
C LEU A 14 -10.29 21.60 8.64
N SER A 15 -9.79 22.78 8.99
CA SER A 15 -8.63 23.41 8.37
C SER A 15 -7.37 22.64 8.77
N GLY A 16 -7.04 21.60 8.01
CA GLY A 16 -5.82 20.81 8.22
C GLY A 16 -5.71 19.64 7.25
N LEU A 17 -5.34 19.92 5.99
CA LEU A 17 -4.70 19.00 5.03
C LEU A 17 -5.16 17.52 5.08
N LEU A 18 -6.44 17.28 4.82
CA LEU A 18 -6.95 15.96 4.44
C LEU A 18 -7.32 16.02 2.95
N THR A 19 -6.50 15.42 2.08
CA THR A 19 -6.88 15.21 0.69
C THR A 19 -7.88 14.06 0.65
N ALA A 20 -9.17 14.37 0.68
CA ALA A 20 -10.22 13.38 0.49
C ALA A 20 -10.36 13.04 -1.00
N VAL A 21 -10.06 11.80 -1.40
CA VAL A 21 -10.55 11.27 -2.68
C VAL A 21 -11.99 10.83 -2.45
N ARG A 22 -12.96 11.61 -2.94
CA ARG A 22 -14.37 11.53 -2.54
C ARG A 22 -15.21 10.75 -3.57
N LEU A 23 -15.80 9.63 -3.14
CA LEU A 23 -17.06 9.09 -3.68
C LEU A 23 -17.94 8.67 -2.48
N GLN A 24 -19.18 9.16 -2.35
CA GLN A 24 -20.03 9.18 -1.12
C GLN A 24 -20.30 7.87 -0.30
N ALA A 25 -20.46 7.96 1.03
CA ALA A 25 -20.17 6.87 2.00
C ALA A 25 -21.33 6.35 2.91
N ALA A 26 -21.17 5.13 3.48
CA ALA A 26 -21.84 4.56 4.68
C ALA A 26 -20.85 3.62 5.45
N TYR A 27 -20.90 3.54 6.79
CA TYR A 27 -19.89 2.95 7.73
C TYR A 27 -20.21 1.48 8.07
N ALA A 28 -19.22 0.60 8.29
CA ALA A 28 -19.41 -0.69 8.97
C ALA A 28 -18.14 -1.17 9.71
N GLU A 29 -18.27 -1.49 11.01
CA GLU A 29 -17.20 -1.93 11.93
C GLU A 29 -16.92 -3.45 11.89
N ASN A 30 -17.05 -4.11 10.72
CA ASN A 30 -17.02 -5.57 10.66
C ASN A 30 -15.72 -6.14 10.05
N PRO A 31 -15.13 -7.20 10.65
CA PRO A 31 -13.95 -7.86 10.12
C PRO A 31 -14.22 -8.48 8.73
N PRO A 32 -13.19 -8.69 7.89
CA PRO A 32 -13.33 -9.03 6.47
C PRO A 32 -14.11 -10.31 6.17
N HIS A 33 -14.23 -11.24 7.13
CA HIS A 33 -15.05 -12.46 6.99
C HIS A 33 -16.56 -12.22 7.21
N MET A 34 -16.96 -11.02 7.61
CA MET A 34 -18.35 -10.61 7.91
C MET A 34 -18.89 -9.56 6.91
N ILE A 35 -18.11 -9.23 5.87
CA ILE A 35 -18.50 -8.30 4.81
C ILE A 35 -19.33 -9.09 3.78
N GLY A 36 -20.65 -9.09 3.97
CA GLY A 36 -21.57 -9.68 2.99
C GLY A 36 -21.56 -8.91 1.65
N PRO A 37 -22.04 -9.52 0.55
CA PRO A 37 -21.91 -9.05 -0.84
C PRO A 37 -22.66 -7.74 -1.19
N ALA A 38 -23.03 -6.92 -0.20
CA ALA A 38 -23.75 -5.66 -0.41
C ALA A 38 -23.42 -4.59 0.66
N SER A 39 -22.25 -4.68 1.33
CA SER A 39 -21.89 -3.71 2.36
C SER A 39 -21.01 -2.57 1.80
N SER A 40 -21.33 -1.34 2.21
CA SER A 40 -20.45 -0.18 2.03
C SER A 40 -19.44 -0.17 3.16
N ALA A 41 -18.15 -0.09 2.84
CA ALA A 41 -17.09 -0.18 3.83
C ALA A 41 -16.21 1.07 3.83
N ARG A 42 -15.81 1.51 5.04
CA ARG A 42 -14.95 2.67 5.26
C ARG A 42 -13.64 2.21 5.86
N ASN A 43 -12.53 2.71 5.35
CA ASN A 43 -11.23 2.45 5.95
C ASN A 43 -10.66 3.76 6.52
N LEU A 44 -10.36 3.74 7.82
CA LEU A 44 -9.86 4.88 8.62
C LEU A 44 -8.55 4.51 9.34
N HIS A 45 -7.90 3.43 8.92
CA HIS A 45 -6.66 2.98 9.54
C HIS A 45 -5.46 3.81 9.05
N GLY A 46 -4.31 3.66 9.73
CA GLY A 46 -3.07 4.27 9.25
C GLY A 46 -2.70 3.69 7.89
N VAL A 47 -2.15 4.51 7.00
CA VAL A 47 -1.83 4.19 5.58
C VAL A 47 -1.23 2.79 5.36
N VAL A 48 -0.39 2.31 6.28
CA VAL A 48 0.25 0.98 6.17
C VAL A 48 -0.75 -0.18 6.25
N ASN A 49 -1.81 -0.05 7.03
CA ASN A 49 -2.87 -1.06 7.11
C ASN A 49 -3.74 -1.04 5.85
N ASP A 50 -3.96 0.14 5.28
CA ASP A 50 -4.82 0.32 4.11
C ASP A 50 -4.25 -0.36 2.86
N LEU A 51 -2.92 -0.39 2.73
CA LEU A 51 -2.23 -1.08 1.64
C LEU A 51 -2.60 -2.56 1.53
N GLN A 52 -2.82 -3.23 2.67
CA GLN A 52 -3.13 -4.66 2.72
C GLN A 52 -4.64 -4.93 2.72
N VAL A 53 -5.40 -4.05 3.35
CA VAL A 53 -6.84 -4.24 3.56
C VAL A 53 -7.65 -3.81 2.34
N LEU A 54 -7.30 -2.70 1.70
CA LEU A 54 -8.05 -2.15 0.57
C LEU A 54 -8.17 -3.13 -0.60
N PRO A 55 -7.09 -3.77 -1.09
CA PRO A 55 -7.20 -4.71 -2.21
C PRO A 55 -8.05 -5.94 -1.90
N GLN A 56 -8.15 -6.34 -0.62
CA GLN A 56 -8.97 -7.48 -0.21
C GLN A 56 -10.44 -7.12 -0.09
N MET A 57 -10.75 -5.86 0.26
CA MET A 57 -12.12 -5.39 0.38
C MET A 57 -12.75 -5.00 -0.96
N GLN A 58 -11.96 -4.46 -1.89
CA GLN A 58 -12.44 -3.92 -3.17
C GLN A 58 -13.32 -4.90 -3.97
N PRO A 59 -13.00 -6.22 -4.05
CA PRO A 59 -13.80 -7.15 -4.86
C PRO A 59 -15.21 -7.44 -4.31
N THR A 60 -15.44 -7.21 -3.02
CA THR A 60 -16.69 -7.60 -2.33
C THR A 60 -17.52 -6.41 -1.86
N ALA A 61 -16.90 -5.24 -1.73
CA ALA A 61 -17.58 -4.03 -1.33
C ALA A 61 -18.30 -3.40 -2.53
N ALA A 62 -19.56 -3.03 -2.34
CA ALA A 62 -20.28 -2.24 -3.35
C ALA A 62 -19.65 -0.85 -3.54
N LYS A 63 -18.99 -0.34 -2.49
CA LYS A 63 -18.30 0.95 -2.49
C LYS A 63 -17.30 1.05 -1.36
N ILE A 64 -16.13 1.62 -1.67
CA ILE A 64 -15.09 1.95 -0.68
C ILE A 64 -14.73 3.42 -0.79
N VAL A 65 -14.50 4.05 0.37
CA VAL A 65 -13.96 5.41 0.47
C VAL A 65 -12.66 5.34 1.25
N ASN A 66 -11.55 5.71 0.61
CA ASN A 66 -10.23 5.77 1.22
C ASN A 66 -9.86 7.22 1.55
N TYR A 67 -9.58 7.49 2.82
CA TYR A 67 -9.15 8.80 3.31
C TYR A 67 -7.63 8.84 3.52
N ALA A 68 -6.88 9.15 2.46
CA ALA A 68 -5.43 9.26 2.52
C ALA A 68 -4.96 10.71 2.77
N ARG A 69 -4.26 10.95 3.88
CA ARG A 69 -3.81 12.31 4.26
C ARG A 69 -2.60 12.81 3.47
N SER A 70 -1.72 11.89 3.09
CA SER A 70 -0.50 12.19 2.36
C SER A 70 -0.18 11.05 1.42
N PRO A 71 0.38 11.33 0.23
CA PRO A 71 0.83 10.30 -0.67
C PRO A 71 1.97 9.49 -0.03
N LEU A 72 2.07 8.23 -0.42
CA LEU A 72 3.10 7.32 0.04
C LEU A 72 3.73 6.61 -1.16
N TRP A 73 5.04 6.39 -1.09
CA TRP A 73 5.77 5.63 -2.11
C TRP A 73 5.38 4.16 -2.02
N ILE A 74 4.70 3.68 -3.05
CA ILE A 74 4.42 2.25 -3.24
C ILE A 74 5.63 1.65 -3.95
N SER A 75 6.49 0.98 -3.18
CA SER A 75 7.71 0.38 -3.73
C SER A 75 7.41 -0.98 -4.36
N SER A 76 8.32 -1.45 -5.21
CA SER A 76 8.40 -2.87 -5.51
C SER A 76 8.63 -3.68 -4.23
N THR A 77 8.20 -4.95 -4.24
CA THR A 77 8.50 -5.92 -3.19
C THR A 77 10.01 -6.04 -3.01
N PHE A 78 10.48 -5.95 -1.76
CA PHE A 78 11.89 -6.13 -1.46
C PHE A 78 12.29 -7.58 -1.69
N ALA A 79 13.54 -7.80 -2.12
CA ALA A 79 14.07 -9.14 -2.39
C ALA A 79 13.24 -9.94 -3.43
N SER A 80 12.54 -9.24 -4.34
CA SER A 80 11.70 -9.85 -5.37
C SER A 80 12.46 -10.84 -6.27
N GLU A 81 13.77 -10.65 -6.44
CA GLU A 81 14.66 -11.52 -7.19
C GLU A 81 14.84 -12.93 -6.58
N PHE A 82 14.48 -13.10 -5.30
CA PHE A 82 14.47 -14.39 -4.62
C PHE A 82 13.09 -15.05 -4.62
N THR A 83 12.11 -14.46 -5.32
CA THR A 83 10.73 -14.92 -5.34
C THR A 83 10.30 -15.25 -6.77
N PRO A 84 9.48 -16.29 -6.99
CA PRO A 84 8.87 -16.53 -8.30
C PRO A 84 8.05 -15.31 -8.74
N GLU A 85 8.34 -14.79 -9.94
CA GLU A 85 7.67 -13.63 -10.54
C GLU A 85 7.70 -12.33 -9.72
N GLY A 86 8.52 -12.23 -8.67
CA GLY A 86 8.55 -11.05 -7.81
C GLY A 86 7.38 -10.92 -6.83
N LYS A 87 6.61 -11.99 -6.62
CA LYS A 87 5.36 -12.01 -5.84
C LYS A 87 5.47 -12.90 -4.60
N ASN A 88 4.48 -12.76 -3.72
CA ASN A 88 4.28 -13.70 -2.62
C ASN A 88 4.12 -15.15 -3.14
N PHE A 89 4.81 -16.08 -2.50
CA PHE A 89 4.81 -17.50 -2.85
C PHE A 89 4.89 -18.36 -1.59
N THR A 90 4.61 -19.66 -1.74
CA THR A 90 4.69 -20.63 -0.65
C THR A 90 5.79 -21.63 -0.97
N TYR A 91 6.69 -21.86 -0.01
CA TYR A 91 7.67 -22.93 -0.12
C TYR A 91 7.00 -24.30 -0.09
N THR A 92 7.45 -25.19 -0.95
CA THR A 92 7.06 -26.60 -0.96
C THR A 92 7.57 -27.32 0.30
N LYS A 93 6.93 -28.45 0.64
CA LYS A 93 7.37 -29.28 1.77
C LYS A 93 8.81 -29.76 1.58
N GLN A 94 9.21 -30.04 0.33
CA GLN A 94 10.54 -30.48 -0.03
C GLN A 94 11.58 -29.38 0.21
N GLU A 95 11.30 -28.14 -0.19
CA GLU A 95 12.20 -26.99 0.07
C GLU A 95 12.33 -26.73 1.57
N ILE A 96 11.21 -26.75 2.31
CA ILE A 96 11.23 -26.59 3.77
C ILE A 96 12.08 -27.69 4.42
N GLN A 97 11.99 -28.92 3.93
CA GLN A 97 12.80 -30.03 4.46
C GLN A 97 14.28 -29.85 4.11
N ALA A 98 14.61 -29.44 2.88
CA ALA A 98 15.97 -29.14 2.48
C ALA A 98 16.61 -28.04 3.34
N PHE A 99 15.85 -27.00 3.72
CA PHE A 99 16.34 -25.95 4.62
C PHE A 99 16.62 -26.42 6.05
N LYS A 100 15.99 -27.51 6.48
CA LYS A 100 16.24 -28.12 7.80
C LYS A 100 17.43 -29.06 7.77
N ASP A 101 17.61 -29.77 6.66
CA ASP A 101 18.63 -30.81 6.53
C ASP A 101 20.00 -30.23 6.16
N ASP A 102 20.03 -29.06 5.51
CA ASP A 102 21.26 -28.37 5.10
C ASP A 102 21.28 -26.92 5.63
N GLU A 103 21.94 -26.75 6.79
CA GLU A 103 22.06 -25.47 7.47
C GLU A 103 22.88 -24.45 6.66
N GLU A 104 23.90 -24.90 5.92
CA GLU A 104 24.77 -24.03 5.13
C GLU A 104 23.99 -23.45 3.94
N MET A 105 23.24 -24.28 3.22
CA MET A 105 22.37 -23.82 2.14
C MET A 105 21.37 -22.77 2.65
N PHE A 106 20.73 -23.03 3.78
CA PHE A 106 19.76 -22.10 4.36
C PHE A 106 20.43 -20.82 4.86
N PHE A 107 21.63 -20.90 5.42
CA PHE A 107 22.43 -19.73 5.78
C PHE A 107 22.76 -18.87 4.57
N GLN A 108 23.25 -19.47 3.47
CA GLN A 108 23.59 -18.75 2.25
C GLN A 108 22.38 -18.05 1.63
N LEU A 109 21.21 -18.71 1.63
CA LEU A 109 19.96 -18.09 1.17
C LEU A 109 19.61 -16.85 2.01
N ARG A 110 19.54 -17.01 3.35
CA ARG A 110 19.22 -15.89 4.26
C ARG A 110 20.21 -14.75 4.14
N HIS A 111 21.51 -15.06 4.09
CA HIS A 111 22.57 -14.08 3.95
C HIS A 111 22.46 -13.32 2.62
N SER A 112 22.12 -14.02 1.53
CA SER A 112 21.92 -13.38 0.22
C SER A 112 20.73 -12.43 0.21
N ILE A 113 19.60 -12.83 0.81
CA ILE A 113 18.42 -11.98 0.98
C ILE A 113 18.76 -10.74 1.80
N GLU A 114 19.40 -10.92 2.96
CA GLU A 114 19.80 -9.82 3.84
C GLU A 114 20.79 -8.88 3.15
N HIS A 115 21.79 -9.42 2.45
CA HIS A 115 22.76 -8.64 1.70
C HIS A 115 22.10 -7.79 0.60
N SER A 116 21.11 -8.34 -0.11
CA SER A 116 20.35 -7.57 -1.09
C SER A 116 19.55 -6.44 -0.44
N MET A 117 18.84 -6.73 0.66
CA MET A 117 18.10 -5.71 1.41
C MET A 117 19.01 -4.60 1.95
N ASN A 118 20.21 -4.94 2.41
CA ASN A 118 21.18 -3.97 2.92
C ASN A 118 21.71 -3.03 1.82
N LYS A 119 21.81 -3.47 0.56
CA LYS A 119 22.17 -2.57 -0.55
C LYS A 119 21.15 -1.46 -0.75
N PHE A 120 19.89 -1.73 -0.41
CA PHE A 120 18.80 -0.76 -0.55
C PHE A 120 19.02 0.49 0.33
N PHE A 121 19.85 0.42 1.37
CA PHE A 121 20.22 1.58 2.18
C PHE A 121 20.76 2.76 1.35
N ARG A 122 21.42 2.49 0.22
CA ARG A 122 21.94 3.53 -0.68
C ARG A 122 20.85 4.43 -1.28
N VAL A 123 19.62 3.92 -1.38
CA VAL A 123 18.44 4.69 -1.83
C VAL A 123 18.03 5.74 -0.80
N SER A 124 18.35 5.53 0.48
CA SER A 124 18.07 6.51 1.54
C SER A 124 19.12 7.63 1.60
N VAL A 125 20.24 7.50 0.89
CA VAL A 125 21.27 8.53 0.84
C VAL A 125 20.84 9.63 -0.12
N LYS A 126 20.67 10.85 0.40
CA LYS A 126 20.24 12.01 -0.37
C LYS A 126 21.18 12.25 -1.56
N ASP A 127 20.59 12.50 -2.72
CA ASP A 127 21.27 12.84 -3.99
C ASP A 127 22.22 11.76 -4.54
N SER A 128 22.23 10.55 -3.95
CA SER A 128 23.01 9.43 -4.49
C SER A 128 22.54 9.04 -5.89
N PRO A 129 23.42 8.47 -6.73
CA PRO A 129 23.01 7.89 -8.01
C PRO A 129 21.85 6.89 -7.86
N GLU A 130 21.91 6.04 -6.84
CA GLU A 130 20.92 5.00 -6.54
C GLU A 130 19.58 5.60 -6.14
N GLN A 131 19.59 6.65 -5.32
CA GLN A 131 18.37 7.35 -4.92
C GLN A 131 17.68 8.00 -6.12
N ARG A 132 18.44 8.70 -6.97
CA ARG A 132 17.88 9.39 -8.15
C ARG A 132 17.33 8.40 -9.17
N TYR A 133 18.01 7.27 -9.33
CA TYR A 133 17.53 6.17 -10.16
C TYR A 133 16.23 5.60 -9.59
N ALA A 134 16.22 5.18 -8.32
CA ALA A 134 15.06 4.59 -7.69
C ALA A 134 13.85 5.55 -7.67
N PHE A 135 14.07 6.86 -7.48
CA PHE A 135 13.00 7.86 -7.51
C PHE A 135 12.30 7.87 -8.88
N ARG A 136 13.07 7.87 -9.97
CA ARG A 136 12.51 7.84 -11.33
C ARG A 136 11.78 6.53 -11.60
N GLU A 137 12.37 5.40 -11.24
CA GLU A 137 11.77 4.09 -11.46
C GLU A 137 10.46 3.92 -10.69
N PHE A 138 10.42 4.29 -9.40
CA PHE A 138 9.22 4.16 -8.59
C PHE A 138 8.13 5.12 -9.06
N LYS A 139 8.49 6.35 -9.43
CA LYS A 139 7.56 7.29 -10.03
C LYS A 139 6.95 6.72 -11.32
N ALA A 140 7.77 6.28 -12.26
CA ALA A 140 7.31 5.73 -13.53
C ALA A 140 6.41 4.49 -13.32
N LYS A 141 6.76 3.63 -12.36
CA LYS A 141 5.95 2.46 -12.02
C LYS A 141 4.59 2.86 -11.44
N MET A 142 4.54 3.83 -10.52
CA MET A 142 3.27 4.33 -9.99
C MET A 142 2.42 5.01 -11.08
N GLU A 143 3.04 5.80 -11.97
CA GLU A 143 2.33 6.41 -13.11
C GLU A 143 1.72 5.36 -14.03
N ALA A 144 2.47 4.31 -14.35
CA ALA A 144 2.00 3.21 -15.19
C ALA A 144 0.81 2.46 -14.55
N VAL A 145 0.89 2.15 -13.26
CA VAL A 145 -0.22 1.48 -12.54
C VAL A 145 -1.46 2.37 -12.48
N LEU A 146 -1.28 3.70 -12.34
CA LEU A 146 -2.37 4.68 -12.34
C LEU A 146 -2.87 5.04 -13.76
N ASN A 147 -2.51 4.26 -14.78
CA ASN A 147 -2.87 4.50 -16.18
C ASN A 147 -2.53 5.92 -16.67
N HIS A 148 -1.51 6.56 -16.08
CA HIS A 148 -1.12 7.95 -16.32
C HIS A 148 -2.26 8.97 -16.14
N ASP A 149 -3.28 8.67 -15.32
CA ASP A 149 -4.34 9.62 -14.99
C ASP A 149 -3.73 10.84 -14.26
N PRO A 150 -3.85 12.06 -14.80
CA PRO A 150 -3.17 13.23 -14.25
C PRO A 150 -3.65 13.61 -12.85
N ASP A 151 -4.92 13.41 -12.54
CA ASP A 151 -5.50 13.76 -11.24
C ASP A 151 -5.11 12.72 -10.17
N LEU A 152 -5.10 11.43 -10.52
CA LEU A 152 -4.63 10.37 -9.62
C LEU A 152 -3.13 10.49 -9.38
N CYS A 153 -2.34 10.71 -10.44
CA CYS A 153 -0.89 10.90 -10.33
C CYS A 153 -0.55 12.09 -9.43
N ALA A 154 -1.21 13.24 -9.63
CA ALA A 154 -0.98 14.43 -8.81
C ALA A 154 -1.32 14.25 -7.32
N ARG A 155 -2.30 13.39 -7.01
CA ARG A 155 -2.76 13.15 -5.62
C ARG A 155 -1.99 12.04 -4.92
N LEU A 156 -1.60 10.98 -5.63
CA LEU A 156 -1.09 9.74 -5.05
C LEU A 156 0.42 9.60 -5.16
N ILE A 157 1.08 10.26 -6.11
CA ILE A 157 2.54 10.17 -6.29
C ILE A 157 3.23 11.21 -5.39
N PRO A 158 4.12 10.80 -4.47
CA PRO A 158 4.82 11.75 -3.62
C PRO A 158 5.80 12.66 -4.39
N THR A 159 5.98 13.87 -3.87
CA THR A 159 7.01 14.82 -4.34
C THR A 159 8.27 14.82 -3.48
N PHE A 160 8.23 14.18 -2.31
CA PHE A 160 9.37 14.06 -1.40
C PHE A 160 10.26 12.87 -1.76
N GLN A 161 11.53 12.94 -1.36
CA GLN A 161 12.54 11.94 -1.71
C GLN A 161 12.26 10.55 -1.08
N LEU A 162 12.71 9.49 -1.76
CA LEU A 162 12.68 8.13 -1.22
C LEU A 162 13.48 8.05 0.09
N GLY A 163 12.99 7.26 1.04
CA GLY A 163 13.62 7.09 2.36
C GLY A 163 13.28 8.17 3.40
N CYS A 164 12.72 9.33 3.00
CA CYS A 164 12.21 10.33 3.97
C CYS A 164 10.98 9.85 4.74
N ARG A 165 10.24 8.90 4.17
CA ARG A 165 9.16 8.15 4.82
C ARG A 165 9.35 6.68 4.50
N ARG A 166 8.71 5.82 5.29
CA ARG A 166 8.73 4.37 5.07
C ARG A 166 8.21 4.04 3.67
N LEU A 167 9.05 3.37 2.88
CA LEU A 167 8.62 2.73 1.64
C LEU A 167 7.76 1.53 2.00
N SER A 168 6.61 1.41 1.35
CA SER A 168 5.70 0.31 1.63
C SER A 168 5.48 -0.47 0.35
N PRO A 169 5.88 -1.76 0.29
CA PRO A 169 5.41 -2.62 -0.76
C PRO A 169 3.90 -2.81 -0.58
N GLY A 170 3.15 -2.56 -1.65
CA GLY A 170 1.69 -2.65 -1.65
C GLY A 170 1.23 -3.23 -2.96
N GLU A 171 1.12 -4.55 -3.02
CA GLU A 171 0.56 -5.24 -4.18
C GLU A 171 -0.91 -4.82 -4.35
N ASN A 172 -1.29 -4.43 -5.57
CA ASN A 172 -2.66 -4.12 -5.96
C ASN A 172 -3.30 -2.90 -5.27
N TYR A 173 -2.56 -2.10 -4.50
CA TYR A 173 -3.14 -0.95 -3.78
C TYR A 173 -3.57 0.17 -4.71
N LEU A 174 -2.73 0.55 -5.68
CA LEU A 174 -3.03 1.64 -6.61
C LEU A 174 -4.09 1.21 -7.64
N GLU A 175 -4.12 -0.07 -7.97
CA GLU A 175 -5.14 -0.72 -8.78
C GLU A 175 -6.49 -0.71 -8.07
N ALA A 176 -6.52 -1.01 -6.77
CA ALA A 176 -7.75 -1.00 -5.97
C ALA A 176 -8.34 0.40 -5.71
N LEU A 177 -7.61 1.47 -6.06
CA LEU A 177 -8.08 2.85 -5.99
C LEU A 177 -8.77 3.33 -7.27
N GLN A 178 -8.74 2.52 -8.34
CA GLN A 178 -9.36 2.78 -9.64
C GLN A 178 -10.70 2.05 -9.75
#